data_AF-A0A8H3R617-F1
#
_entry.id   AF-A0A8H3R617-F1
#
_cell.length_a   1.000
_cell.length_b   1.000
_cell.length_c   1.000
_cell.angle_alpha   90.00
_cell.angle_beta   90.00
_cell.angle_gamma   90.00
#
_symmetry.space_group_name_H-M   'P 1'
#
loop_
_entity.id
_entity.type
_entity.pdbx_description
1 polymer ?
#
loop_
_entity_poly.entity_id
_entity_poly.type
_entity_poly.pdbx_seq_one_letter_code
_entity_poly.pdbx_strand_id
1 'polypeptide(L)'
;MDRFTPSFAKELHQQIGDNGLIDNAGQYRTNFVKPAQDDFYYMDPKFINDELEKLFGKCREIFGREDLQLEEAVKFSACFLAYFLYVHPFSNGNGRVARLLLSYLLSNFTVVPLSLYTGTETRNNYLQCLREAQWYHDPPFKPSALATFILENVHKTSYHICTSMDIDYSE
;
A
#
# COMPACT_ATOMS: atom_id res chain seq x y z
N MET A 1 -14.48 -8.03 -3.93
CA MET A 1 -13.91 -6.84 -3.25
C MET A 1 -14.55 -6.53 -1.88
N ASP A 2 -15.63 -7.21 -1.48
CA ASP A 2 -16.42 -6.88 -0.29
C ASP A 2 -15.65 -6.90 1.03
N ARG A 3 -14.64 -7.76 1.14
CA ARG A 3 -13.77 -7.83 2.33
C ARG A 3 -12.81 -6.64 2.46
N PHE A 4 -12.61 -5.83 1.41
CA PHE A 4 -11.67 -4.70 1.47
C PHE A 4 -12.28 -3.51 2.22
N THR A 5 -12.16 -3.57 3.55
CA THR A 5 -12.72 -2.60 4.50
C THR A 5 -11.67 -2.16 5.52
N PRO A 6 -11.91 -1.06 6.26
CA PRO A 6 -11.01 -0.67 7.34
C PRO A 6 -10.91 -1.75 8.44
N SER A 7 -11.99 -2.51 8.69
CA SER A 7 -11.95 -3.67 9.60
C SER A 7 -10.96 -4.74 9.13
N PHE A 8 -10.92 -5.03 7.83
CA PHE A 8 -9.93 -5.97 7.28
C PHE A 8 -8.49 -5.47 7.46
N ALA A 9 -8.24 -4.17 7.33
CA ALA A 9 -6.92 -3.61 7.64
C ALA A 9 -6.54 -3.77 9.11
N LYS A 10 -7.51 -3.65 10.04
CA LYS A 10 -7.32 -3.93 11.47
C LYS A 10 -7.04 -5.41 11.72
N GLU A 11 -7.74 -6.32 11.05
CA GLU A 11 -7.49 -7.77 11.13
C GLU A 11 -6.06 -8.11 10.68
N LEU A 12 -5.60 -7.57 9.55
CA LEU A 12 -4.22 -7.74 9.10
C LEU A 12 -3.22 -7.14 10.09
N HIS A 13 -3.51 -5.96 10.63
CA HIS A 13 -2.66 -5.33 11.64
C HIS A 13 -2.58 -6.16 12.92
N GLN A 14 -3.68 -6.79 13.34
CA GLN A 14 -3.71 -7.73 14.46
C GLN A 14 -2.74 -8.88 14.21
N GLN A 15 -2.87 -9.57 13.08
CA GLN A 15 -2.00 -10.70 12.71
C GLN A 15 -0.52 -10.31 12.61
N ILE A 16 -0.21 -9.11 12.08
CA ILE A 16 1.16 -8.59 12.01
C ILE A 16 1.73 -8.28 13.41
N GLY A 17 0.88 -7.86 14.34
CA GLY A 17 1.23 -7.46 15.70
C GLY A 17 1.19 -8.59 16.74
N ASP A 18 0.74 -9.79 16.35
CA ASP A 18 0.64 -10.95 17.24
C ASP A 18 1.97 -11.30 17.91
N ASN A 19 1.90 -12.10 18.99
CA ASN A 19 3.02 -12.44 19.87
C ASN A 19 3.69 -11.23 20.55
N GLY A 20 2.94 -10.14 20.78
CA GLY A 20 3.44 -8.97 21.49
C GLY A 20 4.39 -8.10 20.67
N LEU A 21 4.38 -8.21 19.34
CA LEU A 21 5.19 -7.35 18.47
C LEU A 21 4.65 -5.91 18.41
N ILE A 22 3.35 -5.73 18.62
CA ILE A 22 2.68 -4.43 18.69
C ILE A 22 1.64 -4.47 19.81
N ASP A 23 1.83 -3.66 20.85
CA ASP A 23 0.97 -3.68 22.05
C ASP A 23 -0.51 -3.40 21.76
N ASN A 24 -0.79 -2.51 20.81
CA ASN A 24 -2.14 -2.14 20.37
C ASN A 24 -2.46 -2.63 18.96
N ALA A 25 -2.07 -3.87 18.65
CA ALA A 25 -2.42 -4.54 17.40
C ALA A 25 -3.94 -4.47 17.14
N GLY A 26 -4.34 -4.35 15.87
CA GLY A 26 -5.74 -4.17 15.47
C GLY A 26 -6.42 -2.82 15.85
N GLN A 27 -5.75 -1.92 16.58
CA GLN A 27 -6.36 -0.65 17.03
C GLN A 27 -5.72 0.57 16.37
N TYR A 28 -6.54 1.55 15.99
CA TYR A 28 -6.02 2.83 15.52
C TYR A 28 -5.26 3.56 16.62
N ARG A 29 -4.26 4.35 16.23
CA ARG A 29 -3.57 5.23 17.17
C ARG A 29 -4.50 6.36 17.63
N THR A 30 -4.30 6.79 18.87
CA THR A 30 -4.96 7.96 19.46
C THR A 30 -4.04 9.17 19.58
N ASN A 31 -2.73 8.97 19.37
CA ASN A 31 -1.71 9.98 19.53
C ASN A 31 -1.25 10.53 18.18
N PHE A 32 -0.80 11.78 18.18
CA PHE A 32 -0.08 12.37 17.05
C PHE A 32 1.27 11.68 16.89
N VAL A 33 1.61 11.31 15.65
CA VAL A 33 2.90 10.69 15.31
C VAL A 33 3.49 11.37 14.10
N LYS A 34 4.82 11.37 14.02
CA LYS A 34 5.61 11.88 12.90
C LYS A 34 6.66 10.85 12.47
N PRO A 35 7.09 10.84 11.21
CA PRO A 35 8.23 10.03 10.79
C PRO A 35 9.52 10.47 11.52
N ALA A 36 10.48 9.54 11.63
CA ALA A 36 11.73 9.80 12.36
C ALA A 36 12.66 10.83 11.69
N GLN A 37 12.54 11.00 10.36
CA GLN A 37 13.46 11.81 9.55
C GLN A 37 12.79 13.06 8.94
N ASP A 38 11.57 13.40 9.35
CA ASP A 38 10.82 14.53 8.80
C ASP A 38 10.08 15.27 9.92
N ASP A 39 9.74 16.54 9.69
CA ASP A 39 9.11 17.41 10.67
C ASP A 39 7.67 17.78 10.30
N PHE A 40 6.90 16.76 9.88
CA PHE A 40 5.46 16.87 9.68
C PHE A 40 4.72 15.83 10.52
N TYR A 41 3.48 16.13 10.87
CA TYR A 41 2.60 15.16 11.53
C TYR A 41 1.77 14.42 10.50
N TYR A 42 1.66 13.10 10.67
CA TYR A 42 0.62 12.34 9.98
C TYR A 42 -0.77 12.85 10.39
N MET A 43 -1.80 12.36 9.71
CA MET A 43 -3.19 12.78 9.93
C MET A 43 -3.59 12.82 11.41
N ASP A 44 -4.40 13.82 11.79
CA ASP A 44 -4.96 13.90 13.15
C ASP A 44 -5.73 12.60 13.46
N PRO A 45 -5.45 11.92 14.59
CA PRO A 45 -6.13 10.69 15.00
C PRO A 45 -7.65 10.72 14.88
N LYS A 46 -8.27 11.88 15.14
CA LYS A 46 -9.73 12.01 15.11
C LYS A 46 -10.34 11.82 13.72
N PHE A 47 -9.55 12.01 12.65
CA PHE A 47 -10.00 11.86 11.26
C PHE A 47 -9.69 10.47 10.66
N ILE A 48 -8.87 9.64 11.33
CA ILE A 48 -8.43 8.35 10.79
C ILE A 48 -9.61 7.48 10.34
N ASN A 49 -10.63 7.37 11.19
CA ASN A 49 -11.78 6.51 10.89
C ASN A 49 -12.50 6.95 9.62
N ASP A 50 -12.87 8.22 9.54
CA ASP A 50 -13.67 8.76 8.45
C ASP A 50 -12.88 8.75 7.13
N GLU A 51 -11.59 9.04 7.18
CA GLU A 51 -10.72 9.04 6.01
C GLU A 51 -10.44 7.64 5.47
N LEU A 52 -10.31 6.63 6.34
CA LEU A 52 -10.21 5.25 5.90
C LEU A 52 -11.54 4.72 5.36
N GLU A 53 -12.69 5.07 5.94
CA GLU A 53 -13.98 4.68 5.35
C GLU A 53 -14.15 5.21 3.92
N LYS A 54 -13.81 6.49 3.70
CA LYS A 54 -13.80 7.10 2.36
C LYS A 54 -12.82 6.39 1.41
N LEU A 55 -11.58 6.19 1.85
CA LEU A 55 -10.53 5.58 1.03
C LEU A 55 -10.92 4.16 0.59
N PHE A 56 -11.31 3.30 1.55
CA PHE A 56 -11.67 1.92 1.26
C PHE A 56 -12.98 1.83 0.47
N GLY A 57 -13.94 2.71 0.72
CA GLY A 57 -15.14 2.85 -0.11
C GLY A 57 -14.81 3.12 -1.57
N LYS A 58 -13.91 4.09 -1.81
CA LYS A 58 -13.47 4.42 -3.18
C LYS A 58 -12.72 3.27 -3.84
N CYS A 59 -11.90 2.54 -3.10
CA CYS A 59 -11.25 1.32 -3.62
C CYS A 59 -12.27 0.26 -4.01
N ARG A 60 -13.30 -0.01 -3.21
CA ARG A 60 -14.34 -1.00 -3.58
C ARG A 60 -15.11 -0.58 -4.82
N GLU A 61 -15.42 0.71 -4.97
CA GLU A 61 -16.08 1.23 -6.18
C GLU A 61 -15.22 0.99 -7.43
N ILE A 62 -13.94 1.36 -7.39
CA ILE A 62 -13.05 1.26 -8.55
C ILE A 62 -12.71 -0.19 -8.89
N PHE A 63 -12.30 -0.98 -7.89
CA PHE A 63 -11.88 -2.38 -8.08
C PHE A 63 -13.06 -3.36 -8.18
N GLY A 64 -14.29 -2.86 -8.04
CA GLY A 64 -15.52 -3.59 -8.36
C GLY A 64 -15.90 -3.52 -9.84
N ARG A 65 -15.23 -2.69 -10.64
CA ARG A 65 -15.44 -2.59 -12.09
C ARG A 65 -14.94 -3.84 -12.81
N GLU A 66 -15.75 -4.40 -13.71
CA GLU A 66 -15.38 -5.55 -14.54
C GLU A 66 -14.34 -5.21 -15.61
N ASP A 67 -14.30 -3.95 -16.05
CA ASP A 67 -13.43 -3.46 -17.13
C ASP A 67 -12.09 -2.88 -16.65
N LEU A 68 -11.79 -2.98 -15.36
CA LEU A 68 -10.58 -2.40 -14.77
C LEU A 68 -9.31 -3.05 -15.36
N GLN A 69 -8.46 -2.24 -15.97
CA GLN A 69 -7.19 -2.71 -16.54
C GLN A 69 -6.04 -2.63 -15.53
N LEU A 70 -4.99 -3.42 -15.74
CA LEU A 70 -3.80 -3.45 -14.86
C LEU A 70 -3.17 -2.05 -14.69
N GLU A 71 -3.07 -1.27 -15.77
CA GLU A 71 -2.48 0.07 -15.71
C GLU A 71 -3.28 1.00 -14.77
N GLU A 72 -4.61 1.00 -14.90
CA GLU A 72 -5.50 1.75 -14.00
C GLU A 72 -5.39 1.22 -12.57
N ALA A 73 -5.42 -0.11 -12.39
CA ALA A 73 -5.32 -0.75 -11.08
C ALA A 73 -4.02 -0.37 -10.36
N VAL A 74 -2.89 -0.31 -11.06
CA VAL A 74 -1.59 0.12 -10.51
C VAL A 74 -1.62 1.60 -10.12
N LYS A 75 -2.16 2.48 -10.96
CA LYS A 75 -2.28 3.91 -10.64
C LYS A 75 -3.12 4.14 -9.38
N PHE A 76 -4.29 3.52 -9.29
CA PHE A 76 -5.16 3.63 -8.11
C PHE A 76 -4.54 2.99 -6.87
N SER A 77 -3.86 1.86 -7.03
CA SER A 77 -3.13 1.21 -5.93
C SER A 77 -1.99 2.08 -5.39
N ALA A 78 -1.29 2.80 -6.27
CA ALA A 78 -0.26 3.75 -5.87
C ALA A 78 -0.84 4.94 -5.09
N CYS A 79 -1.99 5.48 -5.53
CA CYS A 79 -2.75 6.48 -4.77
C CYS A 79 -3.15 5.95 -3.39
N PHE A 80 -3.72 4.74 -3.33
CA PHE A 80 -4.12 4.09 -2.08
C PHE A 80 -2.92 3.93 -1.13
N LEU A 81 -1.81 3.40 -1.62
CA LEU A 81 -0.60 3.17 -0.83
C LEU A 81 -0.07 4.47 -0.22
N ALA A 82 0.03 5.52 -1.04
CA ALA A 82 0.48 6.83 -0.60
C ALA A 82 -0.49 7.44 0.44
N TYR A 83 -1.80 7.40 0.18
CA TYR A 83 -2.81 7.96 1.08
C TYR A 83 -2.87 7.22 2.42
N PHE A 84 -2.90 5.88 2.39
CA PHE A 84 -2.94 5.06 3.59
C PHE A 84 -1.73 5.31 4.51
N LEU A 85 -0.54 5.44 3.92
CA LEU A 85 0.68 5.73 4.67
C LEU A 85 0.75 7.17 5.19
N TYR A 86 0.03 8.10 4.54
CA TYR A 86 -0.15 9.47 5.03
C TYR A 86 -1.16 9.54 6.18
N VAL A 87 -2.28 8.81 6.10
CA VAL A 87 -3.22 8.64 7.22
C VAL A 87 -2.51 8.02 8.43
N HIS A 88 -1.65 7.02 8.16
CA HIS A 88 -0.81 6.34 9.14
C HIS A 88 -1.64 5.82 10.35
N PRO A 89 -2.62 4.94 10.13
CA PRO A 89 -3.68 4.69 11.11
C PRO A 89 -3.23 3.99 12.39
N PHE A 90 -2.11 3.28 12.38
CA PHE A 90 -1.62 2.48 13.51
C PHE A 90 -0.38 3.10 14.17
N SER A 91 -0.05 2.65 15.38
CA SER A 91 1.15 3.10 16.12
C SER A 91 2.46 2.62 15.48
N ASN A 92 2.45 1.43 14.87
CA ASN A 92 3.55 0.80 14.17
C ASN A 92 2.97 -0.14 13.09
N GLY A 93 3.80 -0.74 12.24
CA GLY A 93 3.35 -1.75 11.30
C GLY A 93 2.61 -1.23 10.07
N ASN A 94 2.38 0.09 9.95
CA ASN A 94 1.68 0.71 8.82
C ASN A 94 2.24 0.28 7.45
N GLY A 95 3.57 0.30 7.29
CA GLY A 95 4.20 -0.16 6.05
C GLY A 95 3.97 -1.64 5.72
N ARG A 96 3.89 -2.51 6.74
CA ARG A 96 3.61 -3.94 6.56
C ARG A 96 2.17 -4.15 6.11
N VAL A 97 1.21 -3.53 6.81
CA VAL A 97 -0.22 -3.59 6.46
C VAL A 97 -0.46 -3.02 5.06
N ALA A 98 0.13 -1.87 4.75
CA ALA A 98 -0.08 -1.20 3.47
C ALA A 98 0.39 -2.06 2.27
N ARG A 99 1.50 -2.79 2.40
CA ARG A 99 1.99 -3.69 1.36
C ARG A 99 1.13 -4.95 1.18
N LEU A 100 0.55 -5.47 2.27
CA LEU A 100 -0.41 -6.57 2.18
C LEU A 100 -1.71 -6.10 1.50
N LEU A 101 -2.21 -4.92 1.87
CA LEU A 101 -3.39 -4.34 1.23
C LEU A 101 -3.16 -4.01 -0.24
N LEU A 102 -1.96 -3.52 -0.60
CA LEU A 102 -1.53 -3.35 -1.99
C LEU A 102 -1.57 -4.68 -2.75
N SER A 103 -0.99 -5.74 -2.18
CA SER A 103 -1.00 -7.08 -2.78
C SER A 103 -2.43 -7.59 -2.96
N TYR A 104 -3.31 -7.33 -1.99
CA TYR A 104 -4.72 -7.68 -2.10
C TYR A 104 -5.41 -6.95 -3.25
N LEU A 105 -5.22 -5.63 -3.38
CA LEU A 105 -5.82 -4.83 -4.47
C LEU A 105 -5.38 -5.31 -5.85
N LEU A 106 -4.11 -5.70 -6.00
CA LEU A 106 -3.53 -6.14 -7.27
C LEU A 106 -3.68 -7.66 -7.53
N SER A 107 -4.31 -8.41 -6.61
CA SER A 107 -4.33 -9.88 -6.65
C SER A 107 -4.99 -10.50 -7.88
N ASN A 108 -5.91 -9.79 -8.54
CA ASN A 108 -6.52 -10.24 -9.79
C ASN A 108 -5.61 -10.05 -11.02
N PHE A 109 -4.52 -9.29 -10.88
CA PHE A 109 -3.63 -8.93 -11.98
C PHE A 109 -2.20 -9.45 -11.80
N THR A 110 -1.81 -9.80 -10.57
CA THR A 110 -0.41 -10.08 -10.22
C THR A 110 -0.29 -11.27 -9.29
N VAL A 111 0.93 -11.82 -9.20
CA VAL A 111 1.25 -12.83 -8.18
C VAL A 111 1.27 -12.17 -6.79
N VAL A 112 0.70 -12.87 -5.81
CA VAL A 112 0.67 -12.45 -4.40
C VAL A 112 1.53 -13.39 -3.54
N PRO A 113 2.29 -12.86 -2.55
CA PRO A 113 2.44 -11.44 -2.23
C PRO A 113 3.33 -10.70 -3.25
N LEU A 114 2.97 -9.46 -3.57
CA LEU A 114 3.79 -8.60 -4.42
C LEU A 114 4.97 -8.07 -3.60
N SER A 115 6.20 -8.36 -4.05
CA SER A 115 7.39 -7.77 -3.43
C SER A 115 7.67 -6.39 -4.01
N LEU A 116 7.75 -5.37 -3.15
CA LEU A 116 8.29 -4.05 -3.50
C LEU A 116 9.81 -3.94 -3.23
N TYR A 117 10.43 -5.03 -2.79
CA TYR A 117 11.86 -5.10 -2.49
C TYR A 117 12.47 -6.25 -3.29
N THR A 118 13.03 -5.91 -4.45
CA THR A 118 13.71 -6.86 -5.34
C THR A 118 15.24 -6.75 -5.26
N GLY A 119 15.78 -5.92 -4.35
CA GLY A 119 17.22 -5.74 -4.13
C GLY A 119 17.55 -4.68 -3.09
N THR A 120 18.83 -4.50 -2.75
CA THR A 120 19.28 -3.56 -1.68
C THR A 120 19.01 -2.09 -2.01
N GLU A 121 19.13 -1.66 -3.27
CA GLU A 121 18.87 -0.27 -3.68
C GLU A 121 17.37 0.07 -3.78
N THR A 122 16.50 -0.94 -3.90
CA THR A 122 15.05 -0.75 -4.14
C THR A 122 14.34 -0.04 -2.99
N ARG A 123 14.88 -0.15 -1.77
CA ARG A 123 14.32 0.54 -0.61
C ARG A 123 14.42 2.06 -0.73
N ASN A 124 15.56 2.58 -1.19
CA ASN A 124 15.75 4.02 -1.30
C ASN A 124 14.85 4.59 -2.40
N ASN A 125 14.77 3.90 -3.54
CA ASN A 125 13.87 4.26 -4.63
C ASN A 125 12.40 4.25 -4.18
N TYR A 126 11.96 3.20 -3.50
CA TYR A 126 10.61 3.13 -2.93
C TYR A 126 10.31 4.33 -2.01
N LEU A 127 11.22 4.63 -1.08
CA LEU A 127 11.05 5.75 -0.15
C LEU A 127 11.04 7.10 -0.88
N GLN A 128 11.84 7.26 -1.93
CA GLN A 128 11.83 8.45 -2.77
C GLN A 128 10.51 8.60 -3.53
N CYS A 129 10.05 7.56 -4.22
CA CYS A 129 8.76 7.59 -4.93
C CYS A 129 7.59 7.88 -3.98
N LEU A 130 7.62 7.32 -2.77
CA LEU A 130 6.61 7.59 -1.75
C LEU A 130 6.65 9.05 -1.29
N ARG A 131 7.85 9.60 -1.01
CA ARG A 131 8.00 11.02 -0.65
C ARG A 131 7.51 11.93 -1.76
N GLU A 132 7.82 11.64 -3.02
CA GLU A 132 7.35 12.42 -4.17
C GLU A 132 5.83 12.36 -4.31
N ALA A 133 5.23 11.17 -4.11
CA ALA A 133 3.78 11.02 -4.13
C ALA A 133 3.11 11.88 -3.04
N GLN A 134 3.72 11.95 -1.86
CA GLN A 134 3.26 12.66 -0.67
C GLN A 134 3.80 14.09 -0.54
N TRP A 135 4.55 14.59 -1.54
CA TRP A 135 5.32 15.83 -1.46
C TRP A 135 4.49 17.05 -1.07
N TYR A 136 3.21 17.02 -1.45
CA TYR A 136 2.20 17.86 -0.83
C TYR A 136 1.40 16.99 0.13
N HIS A 137 1.49 17.30 1.42
CA HIS A 137 0.57 16.80 2.46
C HIS A 137 -0.88 17.27 2.27
N ASP A 138 -1.20 17.78 1.07
CA ASP A 138 -2.48 18.27 0.61
C ASP A 138 -2.75 17.61 -0.75
N PRO A 139 -3.85 16.84 -0.90
CA PRO A 139 -4.24 16.24 -2.18
C PRO A 139 -4.30 17.28 -3.32
N PRO A 140 -4.05 16.88 -4.58
CA PRO A 140 -3.96 15.51 -5.07
C PRO A 140 -2.56 14.92 -5.00
N PHE A 141 -2.46 13.69 -4.48
CA PHE A 141 -1.26 12.87 -4.60
C PHE A 141 -0.92 12.67 -6.07
N LYS A 142 0.36 12.78 -6.43
CA LYS A 142 0.86 12.54 -7.79
C LYS A 142 1.77 11.30 -7.79
N PRO A 143 1.22 10.09 -7.63
CA PRO A 143 2.03 8.89 -7.43
C PRO A 143 2.58 8.33 -8.73
N SER A 144 2.82 9.13 -9.78
CA SER A 144 3.26 8.61 -11.08
C SER A 144 4.55 7.79 -10.98
N ALA A 145 5.56 8.31 -10.27
CA ALA A 145 6.80 7.58 -10.01
C ALA A 145 6.55 6.31 -9.19
N LEU A 146 5.68 6.38 -8.18
CA LEU A 146 5.31 5.23 -7.35
C LEU A 146 4.54 4.17 -8.15
N ALA A 147 3.66 4.56 -9.05
CA ALA A 147 2.92 3.67 -9.95
C ALA A 147 3.87 2.97 -10.92
N THR A 148 4.80 3.69 -11.54
CA THR A 148 5.86 3.10 -12.37
C THR A 148 6.70 2.13 -11.57
N PHE A 149 7.11 2.50 -10.35
CA PHE A 149 7.89 1.62 -9.47
C PHE A 149 7.12 0.34 -9.12
N ILE A 150 5.82 0.44 -8.81
CA ILE A 150 4.98 -0.74 -8.55
C ILE A 150 4.88 -1.61 -9.80
N LEU A 151 4.62 -1.04 -10.98
CA LEU A 151 4.52 -1.79 -12.24
C LEU A 151 5.84 -2.51 -12.59
N GLU A 152 6.97 -1.85 -12.39
CA GLU A 152 8.29 -2.44 -12.60
C GLU A 152 8.51 -3.64 -11.68
N ASN A 153 8.13 -3.54 -10.39
CA ASN A 153 8.24 -4.66 -9.46
C ASN A 153 7.26 -5.79 -9.76
N VAL A 154 6.06 -5.48 -10.27
CA VAL A 154 5.13 -6.49 -10.80
C VAL A 154 5.78 -7.26 -11.94
N HIS A 155 6.34 -6.54 -12.92
CA HIS A 155 7.03 -7.16 -14.06
C HIS A 155 8.21 -8.02 -13.61
N LYS A 156 9.10 -7.48 -12.76
CA LYS A 156 10.27 -8.23 -12.23
C LYS A 156 9.86 -9.48 -11.47
N THR A 157 8.82 -9.38 -10.63
CA THR A 157 8.32 -10.53 -9.87
C THR A 157 7.82 -11.62 -10.81
N SER A 158 6.99 -11.26 -11.80
CA SER A 158 6.50 -12.21 -12.79
C SER A 158 7.64 -12.82 -13.62
N TYR A 159 8.58 -11.98 -14.08
CA TYR A 159 9.76 -12.42 -14.83
C TYR A 159 10.55 -13.47 -14.04
N HIS A 160 10.94 -13.17 -12.81
CA HIS A 160 11.71 -14.10 -11.98
C HIS A 160 10.97 -15.42 -11.71
N ILE A 161 9.65 -15.38 -11.51
CA ILE A 161 8.84 -16.58 -11.32
C ILE A 161 8.84 -17.43 -12.59
N CYS A 162 8.52 -16.85 -13.75
CA CYS A 162 8.49 -17.57 -15.02
C CYS A 162 9.86 -18.16 -15.36
N THR A 163 10.95 -17.39 -15.18
CA THR A 163 12.32 -17.91 -15.38
C THR A 163 12.61 -19.07 -14.43
N SER A 164 12.18 -19.00 -13.17
CA SER A 164 12.36 -20.10 -12.20
C SER A 164 11.52 -21.33 -12.56
N MET A 165 10.43 -21.15 -13.29
CA MET A 165 9.53 -22.20 -13.75
C MET A 165 9.88 -22.73 -15.16
N ASP A 166 10.95 -22.22 -15.78
CA ASP A 166 11.35 -22.55 -17.16
C ASP A 166 10.25 -22.25 -18.19
N ILE A 167 9.49 -21.17 -17.97
CA ILE A 167 8.48 -20.66 -18.90
C ILE A 167 9.16 -19.61 -19.78
N ASP A 168 9.31 -19.92 -21.07
CA ASP A 168 9.88 -19.00 -22.06
C ASP A 168 9.01 -17.76 -22.25
N TYR A 169 9.61 -16.58 -22.03
CA TYR A 169 9.08 -15.30 -22.50
C TYR A 169 9.50 -15.13 -23.96
N SER A 170 8.78 -15.72 -24.90
CA SER A 170 8.88 -15.28 -26.30
C SER A 170 8.17 -13.92 -26.40
N GLU A 171 8.96 -12.86 -26.64
CA GLU A 171 8.49 -11.51 -26.97
C GLU A 171 7.51 -11.50 -28.15
#